data_AF-A0A942IYK0-F1
#
_entry.id   AF-A0A942IYK0-F1
#
_cell.length_a   1.000
_cell.length_b   1.000
_cell.length_c   1.000
_cell.angle_alpha   90.00
_cell.angle_beta   90.00
_cell.angle_gamma   90.00
#
_symmetry.space_group_name_H-M   'P 1'
#
loop_
_entity.id
_entity.type
_entity.pdbx_description
1 polymer ?
#
loop_
_entity_poly.entity_id
_entity_poly.type
_entity_poly.pdbx_seq_one_letter_code
_entity_poly.pdbx_strand_id
1 'polypeptide(L)'
;PASNPAGRPATHEEIEGLMAHLESAAVASGFLDPERPGRLMLRLRRLFARAGLEREEIDILRGLLASFRQPTGKRHRGASGD
;
A
#
# COMPACT_ATOMS: atom_id res chain seq x y z
N PRO A 1 25.38 1.79 -23.22
CA PRO A 1 23.93 1.52 -23.05
C PRO A 1 23.66 1.35 -21.57
N ALA A 2 22.86 2.23 -20.95
CA ALA A 2 22.50 2.09 -19.54
C ALA A 2 21.70 0.79 -19.39
N SER A 3 22.29 -0.20 -18.72
CA SER A 3 21.59 -1.38 -18.22
C SER A 3 20.41 -0.89 -17.41
N ASN A 4 19.19 -1.00 -17.95
CA ASN A 4 17.98 -0.73 -17.21
C ASN A 4 17.95 -1.71 -16.01
N PRO A 5 18.06 -1.24 -14.75
CA PRO A 5 17.98 -2.13 -13.60
C PRO A 5 16.50 -2.44 -13.29
N ALA A 6 15.64 -2.54 -14.31
CA ALA A 6 14.21 -2.76 -14.12
C ALA A 6 14.00 -4.02 -13.31
N GLY A 7 13.40 -3.86 -12.14
CA GLY A 7 12.97 -4.93 -11.28
C GLY A 7 11.97 -5.82 -12.01
N ARG A 8 11.76 -7.04 -11.50
CA ARG A 8 10.83 -7.94 -12.17
C ARG A 8 9.42 -7.32 -12.20
N PRO A 9 8.70 -7.38 -13.34
CA PRO A 9 7.30 -7.01 -13.37
C PRO A 9 6.52 -7.77 -12.30
N ALA A 10 5.61 -7.07 -11.65
CA ALA A 10 4.71 -7.69 -10.68
C ALA A 10 3.80 -8.71 -11.36
N THR A 11 3.55 -9.82 -10.68
CA THR A 11 2.53 -10.77 -11.14
C THR A 11 1.13 -10.24 -10.81
N HIS A 12 0.12 -10.81 -11.48
CA HIS A 12 -1.28 -10.49 -11.18
C HIS A 12 -1.63 -10.75 -9.70
N GLU A 13 -1.14 -11.85 -9.14
CA GLU A 13 -1.35 -12.22 -7.73
C GLU A 13 -0.73 -11.19 -6.77
N GLU A 14 0.42 -10.62 -7.13
CA GLU A 14 1.05 -9.58 -6.32
C GLU A 14 0.25 -8.28 -6.33
N ILE A 15 -0.29 -7.92 -7.50
CA ILE A 15 -1.19 -6.77 -7.63
C ILE A 15 -2.45 -6.99 -6.79
N GLU A 16 -3.10 -8.15 -6.88
CA GLU A 16 -4.29 -8.44 -6.06
C GLU A 16 -3.98 -8.43 -4.56
N GLY A 17 -2.81 -8.91 -4.14
CA GLY A 17 -2.37 -8.79 -2.75
C GLY A 17 -2.21 -7.32 -2.31
N LEU A 18 -1.63 -6.44 -3.15
CA LEU A 18 -1.59 -5.00 -2.88
C LEU A 18 -3.01 -4.41 -2.77
N MET A 19 -3.92 -4.83 -3.65
CA MET A 19 -5.32 -4.38 -3.62
C MET A 19 -6.01 -4.74 -2.30
N ALA A 20 -5.77 -5.94 -1.76
CA ALA A 20 -6.30 -6.34 -0.46
C ALA A 20 -5.75 -5.47 0.69
N HIS A 21 -4.46 -5.13 0.66
CA HIS A 21 -3.87 -4.21 1.64
C HIS A 21 -4.47 -2.79 1.54
N LEU A 22 -4.69 -2.29 0.32
CA LEU A 22 -5.33 -0.99 0.09
C LEU A 22 -6.75 -0.96 0.62
N GLU A 23 -7.54 -2.00 0.36
CA GLU A 23 -8.91 -2.12 0.86
C GLU A 23 -8.95 -2.11 2.39
N SER A 24 -8.11 -2.93 3.01
CA SER A 24 -8.00 -3.01 4.47
C SER A 24 -7.62 -1.66 5.07
N ALA A 25 -6.66 -0.94 4.48
CA ALA A 25 -6.25 0.39 4.94
C ALA A 25 -7.35 1.45 4.73
N ALA A 26 -8.06 1.41 3.60
CA ALA A 26 -9.15 2.32 3.30
C ALA A 26 -10.33 2.14 4.27
N VAL A 27 -10.68 0.90 4.61
CA VAL A 27 -11.70 0.61 5.63
C VAL A 27 -11.22 1.03 7.01
N ALA A 28 -10.00 0.67 7.40
CA ALA A 28 -9.46 0.99 8.73
C ALA A 28 -9.32 2.51 8.99
N SER A 29 -9.06 3.30 7.94
CA SER A 29 -9.01 4.76 8.03
C SER A 29 -10.38 5.44 7.98
N GLY A 30 -11.45 4.70 7.69
CA GLY A 30 -12.81 5.24 7.48
C GLY A 30 -13.03 5.88 6.10
N PHE A 31 -12.08 5.78 5.18
CA PHE A 31 -12.22 6.29 3.80
C PHE A 31 -13.18 5.45 2.96
N LEU A 32 -13.18 4.13 3.17
CA LEU A 32 -14.07 3.19 2.51
C LEU A 32 -15.07 2.63 3.51
N ASP A 33 -16.36 2.83 3.25
CA ASP A 33 -17.44 2.12 3.93
C ASP A 33 -17.61 0.74 3.27
N PRO A 34 -17.38 -0.38 3.98
CA PRO A 34 -17.52 -1.72 3.40
C PRO A 34 -18.96 -2.04 3.00
N GLU A 35 -19.96 -1.41 3.61
CA GLU A 35 -21.38 -1.58 3.26
C GLU A 35 -21.76 -0.76 2.02
N ARG A 36 -20.91 0.21 1.63
CA ARG A 36 -21.09 1.08 0.46
C ARG A 36 -19.79 1.24 -0.32
N PRO A 37 -19.25 0.15 -0.90
CA PRO A 37 -17.89 0.12 -1.44
C PRO A 37 -17.69 1.00 -2.70
N GLY A 38 -18.78 1.50 -3.28
CA GLY A 38 -18.76 2.37 -4.44
C GLY A 38 -18.00 1.75 -5.61
N ARG A 39 -17.12 2.53 -6.26
CA ARG A 39 -16.24 2.08 -7.37
C ARG A 39 -14.76 2.29 -7.09
N LEU A 40 -14.39 2.57 -5.83
CA LEU A 40 -13.02 2.91 -5.46
C LEU A 40 -12.05 1.79 -5.84
N MET A 41 -12.33 0.58 -5.36
CA MET A 41 -11.47 -0.58 -5.58
C MET A 41 -11.33 -0.92 -7.07
N LEU A 42 -12.40 -0.79 -7.85
CA LEU A 42 -12.35 -0.97 -9.31
C LEU A 42 -11.47 0.09 -9.99
N ARG A 43 -11.54 1.35 -9.57
CA ARG A 43 -10.71 2.44 -10.11
C ARG A 43 -9.23 2.24 -9.77
N LEU A 44 -8.93 1.83 -8.55
CA LEU A 44 -7.57 1.52 -8.10
C LEU A 44 -6.98 0.32 -8.85
N ARG A 45 -7.74 -0.77 -9.04
CA ARG A 45 -7.31 -1.90 -9.88
C ARG A 45 -6.92 -1.46 -11.28
N ARG A 46 -7.77 -0.65 -11.94
CA ARG A 46 -7.48 -0.13 -13.28
C ARG A 46 -6.28 0.82 -13.29
N LEU A 47 -6.04 1.58 -12.23
CA LEU A 47 -4.88 2.45 -12.11
C LEU A 47 -3.58 1.64 -12.07
N PHE A 48 -3.49 0.67 -11.15
CA PHE A 48 -2.27 -0.13 -10.99
C PHE A 48 -2.03 -1.10 -12.14
N ALA A 49 -3.08 -1.63 -12.77
CA ALA A 49 -2.94 -2.42 -14.00
C ALA A 49 -2.30 -1.62 -15.16
N ARG A 50 -2.54 -0.31 -15.24
CA ARG A 50 -1.91 0.56 -16.25
C ARG A 50 -0.51 1.03 -15.87
N ALA A 51 -0.22 1.08 -14.57
CA ALA A 51 1.07 1.55 -14.07
C ALA A 51 2.22 0.58 -14.42
N GLY A 52 1.91 -0.71 -14.64
CA GLY A 52 2.94 -1.70 -14.99
C GLY A 52 3.94 -1.90 -13.86
N LEU A 53 3.45 -2.03 -12.62
CA LEU A 53 4.29 -2.05 -11.42
C LEU A 53 5.34 -3.18 -11.44
N GLU A 54 6.47 -2.89 -10.81
CA GLU A 54 7.49 -3.86 -10.45
C GLU A 54 7.25 -4.43 -9.06
N ARG A 55 7.82 -5.61 -8.78
CA ARG A 55 7.69 -6.28 -7.48
C ARG A 55 8.18 -5.39 -6.33
N GLU A 56 9.32 -4.73 -6.49
CA GLU A 56 9.87 -3.87 -5.42
C GLU A 56 8.92 -2.72 -5.07
N GLU A 57 8.22 -2.14 -6.06
CA GLU A 57 7.23 -1.09 -5.84
C GLU A 57 6.02 -1.62 -5.06
N ILE A 58 5.57 -2.85 -5.34
CA ILE A 58 4.52 -3.52 -4.57
C ILE A 58 4.96 -3.69 -3.11
N ASP A 59 6.18 -4.17 -2.87
CA ASP A 59 6.71 -4.38 -1.53
C ASP A 59 6.79 -3.05 -0.75
N ILE A 60 7.24 -1.96 -1.39
CA ILE A 60 7.25 -0.60 -0.82
C ILE A 60 5.83 -0.15 -0.45
N LEU A 61 4.88 -0.27 -1.36
CA LEU A 61 3.50 0.16 -1.14
C LEU A 61 2.84 -0.65 -0.01
N ARG A 62 3.06 -1.96 0.05
CA ARG A 62 2.57 -2.81 1.14
C ARG A 62 3.19 -2.42 2.48
N GLY A 63 4.49 -2.14 2.52
CA GLY A 63 5.17 -1.65 3.72
C GLY A 63 4.60 -0.32 4.22
N LEU A 64 4.35 0.61 3.31
CA LEU A 64 3.71 1.89 3.63
C LEU A 64 2.31 1.69 4.22
N LEU A 65 1.45 0.88 3.58
CA LEU A 65 0.09 0.61 4.07
C LEU A 65 0.09 -0.11 5.41
N ALA A 66 1.03 -1.03 5.64
CA ALA A 66 1.20 -1.70 6.92
C ALA A 66 1.58 -0.72 8.05
N SER A 67 2.34 0.34 7.76
CA SER A 67 2.72 1.35 8.75
C SER A 67 1.52 2.12 9.32
N PHE A 68 0.43 2.26 8.56
CA PHE A 68 -0.79 2.94 9.02
C PHE A 68 -1.58 2.13 10.07
N ARG A 69 -1.35 0.82 10.16
CA ARG A 69 -1.98 -0.05 11.17
C ARG A 69 -1.30 0.03 12.53
N GLN A 70 -0.06 0.52 12.57
CA GLN A 70 0.56 0.90 13.82
C GLN A 70 0.21 2.37 14.06
N PRO A 71 -0.56 2.74 15.09
CA PRO A 71 -0.50 4.12 15.56
C PRO A 71 0.97 4.36 15.82
N THR A 72 1.57 5.35 15.15
CA THR A 72 2.98 5.69 15.30
C THR A 72 3.23 6.10 16.76
N GLY A 73 3.32 5.10 17.62
CA GLY A 73 3.73 5.15 19.00
C GLY A 73 5.24 5.27 19.05
N LYS A 74 5.81 6.15 18.22
CA LYS A 74 7.01 6.85 18.62
C LYS A 74 6.54 7.89 19.63
N ARG A 75 6.11 7.40 20.81
CA ARG A 75 6.20 8.19 22.03
C ARG A 75 7.66 8.62 22.05
N HIS A 76 7.92 9.90 21.85
CA HIS A 76 9.13 10.50 22.40
C HIS A 76 9.13 10.10 23.87
N ARG A 77 9.87 9.02 24.18
CA ARG A 77 10.18 8.65 25.54
C ARG A 77 10.99 9.84 26.03
N GLY A 78 10.39 10.58 26.94
CA GLY A 78 10.85 11.91 27.34
C GLY A 78 12.35 11.92 27.63
N ALA A 79 12.99 12.97 27.13
CA ALA A 79 14.08 13.55 27.88
C ALA A 79 13.49 14.00 29.23
N SER A 80 13.82 13.27 30.29
CA SER A 80 13.61 13.67 31.68
C SER A 80 14.66 12.97 32.54
N GLY A 81 15.48 13.81 33.19
CA GLY A 81 16.51 13.48 34.19
C GLY A 81 17.80 12.96 33.55
N ASP A 82 18.95 13.63 33.64
CA ASP A 82 19.54 14.43 34.73
C ASP A 82 20.20 15.72 34.17
#